data_AF-A0A7V3SUM0-F1
#
_entry.id   AF-A0A7V3SUM0-F1
#
_cell.length_a   1.000
_cell.length_b   1.000
_cell.length_c   1.000
_cell.angle_alpha   90.00
_cell.angle_beta   90.00
_cell.angle_gamma   90.00
#
_symmetry.space_group_name_H-M   'P 1'
#
loop_
_entity.id
_entity.type
_entity.pdbx_description
1 polymer ?
#
loop_
_entity_poly.entity_id
_entity_poly.type
_entity_poly.pdbx_seq_one_letter_code
_entity_poly.pdbx_strand_id
1 'polypeptide(L)'
;MLSSINHKVITYVIFILCMVVVKITVNLYKLMRCQKIYALYKQYVSRINSDFLQYIPAAKKLFYEAGIEDSIIPAAKPIGYGYIASTNVSSFKNMQFLGSDVVPIIDMAFNQAITIFKQNIVDAINPLYWLDLVVFLPKHITYYLNIPSDKIGVKISQIIWWILSLIFLLFKDYIIQFLKSLLRIP
;
A
#
# COMPACT_ATOMS: atom_id res chain seq x y z
N MET A 1 0.14 4.83 43.20
CA MET A 1 0.23 5.73 42.03
C MET A 1 1.26 5.26 40.99
N LEU A 2 2.51 4.96 41.40
CA LEU A 2 3.57 4.43 40.51
C LEU A 2 3.24 3.09 39.82
N SER A 3 2.61 2.11 40.51
CA SER A 3 2.28 0.82 39.85
C SER A 3 1.16 0.92 38.81
N SER A 4 0.22 1.87 38.97
CA SER A 4 -0.87 2.12 38.02
C SER A 4 -0.38 2.77 36.72
N ILE A 5 0.61 3.67 36.82
CA ILE A 5 1.25 4.30 35.65
C ILE A 5 2.00 3.24 34.83
N ASN A 6 2.74 2.35 35.50
CA ASN A 6 3.49 1.28 34.83
C ASN A 6 2.57 0.34 34.04
N HIS A 7 1.40 -0.03 34.60
CA HIS A 7 0.46 -0.90 33.89
C HIS A 7 -0.06 -0.24 32.59
N LYS A 8 -0.42 1.05 32.63
CA LYS A 8 -0.92 1.76 31.43
C LYS A 8 0.16 1.84 30.34
N VAL A 9 1.39 2.18 30.72
CA VAL A 9 2.53 2.25 29.79
C VAL A 9 2.80 0.89 29.15
N ILE A 10 2.81 -0.19 29.95
CA ILE A 10 2.98 -1.57 29.45
C ILE A 10 1.86 -1.93 28.46
N THR A 11 0.61 -1.58 28.77
CA THR A 11 -0.52 -1.82 27.86
C THR A 11 -0.34 -1.10 26.51
N TYR A 12 0.09 0.17 26.51
CA TYR A 12 0.35 0.92 25.27
C TYR A 12 1.50 0.33 24.45
N VAL A 13 2.57 -0.10 25.11
CA VAL A 13 3.72 -0.74 24.45
C VAL A 13 3.30 -2.06 23.80
N ILE A 14 2.53 -2.89 24.51
CA ILE A 14 2.00 -4.15 23.96
C ILE A 14 1.11 -3.86 22.75
N PHE A 15 0.25 -2.85 22.81
CA PHE A 15 -0.62 -2.48 21.70
C PHE A 15 0.17 -2.07 20.45
N ILE A 16 1.20 -1.23 20.60
CA ILE A 16 2.08 -0.84 19.48
C ILE A 16 2.80 -2.06 18.91
N LEU A 17 3.32 -2.94 19.78
CA LEU A 17 4.01 -4.14 19.34
C LEU A 17 3.08 -5.09 18.56
N CYS A 18 1.83 -5.25 19.00
CA CYS A 18 0.80 -5.99 18.26
C CYS A 18 0.54 -5.39 16.88
N MET A 19 0.42 -4.05 16.76
CA MET A 19 0.26 -3.38 15.46
C MET A 19 1.45 -3.65 14.52
N VAL A 20 2.67 -3.58 15.04
CA VAL A 20 3.90 -3.88 14.28
C VAL A 20 3.89 -5.32 13.78
N VAL A 21 3.59 -6.29 14.66
CA VAL A 21 3.54 -7.72 14.31
C VAL A 21 2.49 -7.99 13.23
N VAL A 22 1.30 -7.40 13.33
CA VAL A 22 0.26 -7.54 12.31
C VAL A 22 0.73 -6.98 10.97
N LYS A 23 1.30 -5.76 10.95
CA LYS A 23 1.81 -5.13 9.72
C LYS A 23 2.91 -5.98 9.07
N ILE A 24 3.85 -6.51 9.86
CA ILE A 24 4.91 -7.41 9.36
C ILE A 24 4.30 -8.67 8.76
N THR A 25 3.39 -9.32 9.48
CA THR A 25 2.78 -10.59 9.05
C THR A 25 2.04 -10.42 7.73
N VAL A 26 1.25 -9.36 7.58
CA VAL A 26 0.52 -9.06 6.35
C VAL A 26 1.47 -8.80 5.18
N ASN A 27 2.52 -7.99 5.36
CA ASN A 27 3.46 -7.70 4.28
C ASN A 27 4.36 -8.90 3.94
N LEU A 28 4.70 -9.73 4.92
CA LEU A 28 5.45 -10.96 4.71
C LEU A 28 4.64 -11.96 3.88
N TYR A 29 3.36 -12.14 4.19
CA TYR A 29 2.45 -12.96 3.38
C TYR A 29 2.38 -12.47 1.92
N LYS A 30 2.23 -11.15 1.73
CA LYS A 30 2.21 -10.54 0.38
C LYS A 30 3.52 -10.76 -0.37
N LEU A 31 4.66 -10.58 0.30
CA LEU A 31 5.99 -10.79 -0.26
C LEU A 31 6.16 -12.23 -0.76
N MET A 32 5.87 -13.22 0.10
CA MET A 32 5.99 -14.64 -0.27
C MET A 32 5.06 -14.99 -1.44
N ARG A 33 3.81 -14.51 -1.41
CA ARG A 33 2.84 -14.75 -2.48
C ARG A 33 3.30 -14.11 -3.80
N CYS A 34 3.83 -12.90 -3.74
CA CYS A 34 4.35 -12.19 -4.92
C CYS A 34 5.54 -12.94 -5.53
N GLN A 35 6.50 -13.39 -4.72
CA GLN A 35 7.64 -14.19 -5.17
C GLN A 35 7.21 -15.51 -5.82
N LYS A 36 6.22 -16.20 -5.23
CA LYS A 36 5.67 -17.45 -5.80
C LYS A 36 5.06 -17.20 -7.18
N ILE A 37 4.22 -16.17 -7.32
CA ILE A 37 3.58 -15.83 -8.59
C ILE A 37 4.62 -15.37 -9.62
N TYR A 38 5.63 -14.63 -9.20
CA TYR A 38 6.72 -14.20 -10.08
C TYR A 38 7.56 -15.39 -10.60
N ALA A 39 7.80 -16.41 -9.76
CA ALA A 39 8.44 -17.64 -10.20
C ALA A 39 7.60 -18.37 -11.27
N LEU A 40 6.28 -18.46 -11.07
CA LEU A 40 5.36 -19.00 -12.08
C LEU A 40 5.37 -18.17 -13.36
N TYR A 41 5.46 -16.84 -13.25
CA TYR A 41 5.58 -15.95 -14.41
C TYR A 41 6.85 -16.22 -15.21
N LYS A 42 8.00 -16.41 -14.54
CA LYS A 42 9.26 -16.75 -15.23
C LYS A 42 9.15 -18.08 -15.99
N GLN A 43 8.53 -19.09 -15.38
CA GLN A 43 8.28 -20.37 -16.05
C GLN A 43 7.35 -20.21 -17.27
N TYR A 44 6.36 -19.33 -17.18
CA TYR A 44 5.45 -19.00 -18.28
C TYR A 44 6.16 -18.30 -19.44
N VAL A 45 7.00 -17.31 -19.16
CA VAL A 45 7.81 -16.61 -20.17
C VAL A 45 8.76 -17.57 -20.87
N SER A 46 9.36 -18.51 -20.13
CA SER A 46 10.21 -19.57 -20.68
C SER A 46 9.45 -20.69 -21.41
N ARG A 47 8.11 -20.59 -21.55
CA ARG A 47 7.22 -21.59 -22.18
C ARG A 47 7.26 -22.98 -21.54
N ILE A 48 7.65 -23.06 -20.27
CA ILE A 48 7.76 -24.32 -19.52
C ILE A 48 6.38 -24.74 -18.98
N ASN A 49 5.58 -23.77 -18.52
CA ASN A 49 4.28 -24.03 -17.88
C ASN A 49 3.33 -22.82 -18.05
N SER A 50 2.04 -23.08 -18.34
CA SER A 50 0.98 -22.07 -18.48
C SER A 50 0.19 -21.75 -17.19
N ASP A 51 0.53 -22.37 -16.05
CA ASP A 51 -0.18 -22.21 -14.77
C ASP A 51 -0.32 -20.75 -14.33
N PHE A 52 0.64 -19.89 -14.71
CA PHE A 52 0.60 -18.47 -14.44
C PHE A 52 -0.69 -17.77 -14.87
N LEU A 53 -1.33 -18.22 -15.96
CA LEU A 53 -2.54 -17.58 -16.50
C LEU A 53 -3.67 -17.50 -15.47
N GLN A 54 -3.77 -18.49 -14.58
CA GLN A 54 -4.77 -18.53 -13.50
C GLN A 54 -4.48 -17.49 -12.40
N TYR A 55 -3.23 -17.06 -12.27
CA TYR A 55 -2.75 -16.14 -11.23
C TYR A 55 -2.69 -14.68 -11.70
N ILE A 56 -3.05 -14.38 -12.96
CA ILE A 56 -3.10 -13.00 -13.47
C ILE A 56 -3.94 -12.07 -12.56
N PRO A 57 -5.16 -12.45 -12.11
CA PRO A 57 -5.92 -11.59 -11.20
C PRO A 57 -5.22 -11.37 -9.86
N ALA A 58 -4.53 -12.39 -9.34
CA ALA A 58 -3.79 -12.30 -8.09
C ALA A 58 -2.54 -11.41 -8.23
N ALA A 59 -1.84 -11.48 -9.36
CA ALA A 59 -0.72 -10.59 -9.66
C ALA A 59 -1.17 -9.13 -9.72
N LYS A 60 -2.25 -8.84 -10.44
CA LYS A 60 -2.86 -7.50 -10.50
C LYS A 60 -3.21 -6.95 -9.12
N LYS A 61 -3.83 -7.78 -8.28
CA LYS A 61 -4.17 -7.38 -6.91
C LYS A 61 -2.92 -7.01 -6.11
N LEU A 62 -1.83 -7.79 -6.23
CA LEU A 62 -0.58 -7.48 -5.53
C LEU A 62 0.08 -6.20 -6.02
N PHE A 63 0.02 -5.90 -7.33
CA PHE A 63 0.55 -4.63 -7.86
C PHE A 63 -0.23 -3.43 -7.36
N TYR A 64 -1.56 -3.53 -7.36
CA TYR A 64 -2.42 -2.48 -6.80
C TYR A 64 -2.14 -2.27 -5.30
N GLU A 65 -2.02 -3.36 -4.53
CA GLU A 65 -1.69 -3.28 -3.11
C GLU A 65 -0.27 -2.75 -2.83
N ALA A 66 0.64 -2.83 -3.81
CA ALA A 66 1.96 -2.22 -3.75
C ALA A 66 1.96 -0.76 -4.26
N GLY A 67 0.83 -0.21 -4.69
CA GLY A 67 0.76 1.15 -5.23
C GLY A 67 1.41 1.30 -6.61
N ILE A 68 1.58 0.21 -7.36
CA ILE A 68 2.17 0.24 -8.70
C ILE A 68 1.05 0.56 -9.70
N GLU A 69 1.18 1.71 -10.36
CA GLU A 69 0.26 2.12 -11.41
C GLU A 69 0.42 1.24 -12.65
N ASP A 70 -0.70 0.97 -13.32
CA ASP A 70 -0.72 0.18 -14.55
C ASP A 70 -0.03 0.96 -15.67
N SER A 71 1.09 0.42 -16.16
CA SER A 71 1.81 1.03 -17.27
C SER A 71 1.02 0.85 -18.57
N ILE A 72 0.77 1.95 -19.27
CA ILE A 72 0.08 1.96 -20.56
C ILE A 72 1.13 1.78 -21.66
N ILE A 73 1.06 0.69 -22.42
CA ILE A 73 1.92 0.47 -23.60
C ILE A 73 1.18 0.99 -24.84
N PRO A 74 1.81 1.82 -25.69
CA PRO A 74 1.29 2.11 -27.02
C PRO A 74 1.44 0.85 -27.88
N ALA A 75 0.34 0.15 -28.16
CA ALA A 75 0.30 -1.00 -29.04
C ALA A 75 -0.08 -0.57 -30.45
N ALA A 76 0.83 -0.73 -31.41
CA ALA A 76 0.56 -0.56 -32.83
C ALA A 76 -0.12 -1.83 -33.37
N LYS A 77 -1.39 -1.75 -33.76
CA LYS A 77 -2.09 -2.81 -34.50
C LYS A 77 -2.29 -2.40 -35.97
N PRO A 78 -1.91 -3.25 -36.95
CA PRO A 78 -2.27 -3.00 -38.34
C PRO A 78 -3.78 -3.18 -38.52
N ILE A 79 -4.45 -2.18 -39.11
CA ILE A 79 -5.91 -2.20 -39.35
C ILE A 79 -6.27 -2.47 -40.82
N GLY A 80 -5.28 -2.83 -41.64
CA GLY A 80 -5.43 -3.04 -43.09
C GLY A 80 -5.07 -1.80 -43.91
N TYR A 81 -4.90 -1.96 -45.23
CA TYR A 81 -4.58 -0.89 -46.20
C TYR A 81 -3.34 -0.03 -45.89
N GLY A 82 -2.33 -0.57 -45.20
CA GLY A 82 -1.12 0.17 -44.86
C GLY A 82 -1.25 1.15 -43.69
N TYR A 83 -2.39 1.14 -42.98
CA TYR A 83 -2.61 1.98 -41.80
C TYR A 83 -2.32 1.22 -40.49
N ILE A 84 -1.67 1.92 -39.55
CA ILE A 84 -1.34 1.44 -38.21
C ILE A 84 -2.18 2.23 -37.20
N ALA A 85 -3.00 1.53 -36.41
CA ALA A 85 -3.69 2.12 -35.27
C ALA A 85 -2.81 1.99 -34.02
N SER A 86 -2.41 3.12 -33.44
CA SER A 86 -1.80 3.16 -32.11
C SER A 86 -2.91 3.13 -31.06
N THR A 87 -3.00 2.04 -30.30
CA THR A 87 -3.96 1.92 -29.20
C THR A 87 -3.22 1.75 -27.88
N ASN A 88 -3.61 2.54 -26.89
CA ASN A 88 -3.07 2.47 -25.54
C ASN A 88 -3.65 1.23 -24.85
N VAL A 89 -2.80 0.26 -24.48
CA VAL A 89 -3.26 -0.96 -23.79
C VAL A 89 -2.55 -1.15 -22.46
N SER A 90 -3.34 -1.49 -21.45
CA SER A 90 -2.85 -1.86 -20.12
C SER A 90 -1.91 -3.06 -20.18
N SER A 91 -0.69 -2.88 -19.68
CA SER A 91 0.32 -3.94 -19.58
C SER A 91 -0.21 -5.09 -18.72
N PHE A 92 -0.91 -4.77 -17.63
CA PHE A 92 -1.43 -5.76 -16.71
C PHE A 92 -2.58 -6.59 -17.33
N LYS A 93 -3.42 -5.99 -18.19
CA LYS A 93 -4.44 -6.73 -18.96
C LYS A 93 -3.83 -7.61 -20.04
N ASN A 94 -2.65 -7.24 -20.53
CA ASN A 94 -1.92 -7.95 -21.58
C ASN A 94 -0.80 -8.86 -21.07
N MET A 95 -0.70 -9.10 -19.76
CA MET A 95 0.35 -9.88 -19.11
C MET A 95 0.50 -11.32 -19.65
N GLN A 96 -0.53 -11.82 -20.34
CA GLN A 96 -0.54 -13.09 -21.06
C GLN A 96 0.25 -13.06 -22.39
N PHE A 97 0.47 -11.90 -22.99
CA PHE A 97 1.20 -11.76 -24.24
C PHE A 97 2.71 -11.68 -23.97
N LEU A 98 3.46 -12.61 -24.57
CA LEU A 98 4.92 -12.72 -24.44
C LEU A 98 5.68 -11.81 -25.42
N GLY A 99 5.14 -10.62 -25.70
CA GLY A 99 5.79 -9.64 -26.57
C GLY A 99 7.04 -9.05 -25.91
N SER A 100 8.03 -8.66 -26.73
CA SER A 100 9.29 -8.05 -26.27
C SER A 100 9.08 -6.83 -25.36
N ASP A 101 7.95 -6.15 -25.53
CA ASP A 101 7.67 -4.89 -24.84
C ASP A 101 6.87 -5.11 -23.54
N VAL A 102 6.10 -6.20 -23.46
CA VAL A 102 5.26 -6.52 -22.29
C VAL A 102 6.06 -7.23 -21.21
N VAL A 103 6.90 -8.18 -21.59
CA VAL A 103 7.64 -9.01 -20.62
C VAL A 103 8.53 -8.20 -19.67
N PRO A 104 9.35 -7.23 -20.14
CA PRO A 104 10.19 -6.42 -19.26
C PRO A 104 9.38 -5.55 -18.30
N ILE A 105 8.22 -5.02 -18.74
CA ILE A 105 7.36 -4.18 -17.89
C ILE A 105 6.76 -5.00 -16.75
N ILE A 106 6.28 -6.20 -17.06
CA ILE A 106 5.73 -7.09 -16.04
C ILE A 106 6.83 -7.57 -15.07
N ASP A 107 8.02 -7.88 -15.58
CA ASP A 107 9.18 -8.25 -14.76
C ASP A 107 9.56 -7.11 -13.79
N MET A 108 9.62 -5.88 -14.29
CA MET A 108 9.86 -4.68 -13.50
C MET A 108 8.77 -4.48 -12.43
N ALA A 109 7.50 -4.65 -12.77
CA ALA A 109 6.39 -4.52 -11.81
C ALA A 109 6.47 -5.55 -10.68
N PHE A 110 6.84 -6.80 -10.96
CA PHE A 110 7.08 -7.80 -9.91
C PHE A 110 8.25 -7.42 -9.01
N ASN A 111 9.37 -7.00 -9.59
CA ASN A 111 10.55 -6.60 -8.82
C ASN A 111 10.28 -5.36 -7.94
N GLN A 112 9.52 -4.39 -8.45
CA GLN A 112 9.05 -3.24 -7.66
C GLN A 112 8.15 -3.69 -6.52
N ALA A 113 7.15 -4.55 -6.78
CA ALA A 113 6.21 -5.01 -5.75
C ALA A 113 6.94 -5.75 -4.62
N ILE A 114 7.89 -6.62 -4.97
CA ILE A 114 8.75 -7.33 -4.01
C ILE A 114 9.54 -6.34 -3.16
N THR A 115 10.12 -5.32 -3.79
CA THR A 115 10.91 -4.30 -3.09
C THR A 115 10.05 -3.48 -2.14
N ILE A 116 8.85 -3.08 -2.57
CA ILE A 116 7.90 -2.33 -1.76
C ILE A 116 7.43 -3.17 -0.56
N PHE A 117 7.09 -4.44 -0.73
CA PHE A 117 6.70 -5.29 0.40
C PHE A 117 7.84 -5.53 1.38
N LYS A 118 9.09 -5.65 0.91
CA LYS A 118 10.28 -5.69 1.79
C LYS A 118 10.44 -4.38 2.57
N GLN A 119 10.33 -3.25 1.89
CA GLN A 119 10.43 -1.94 2.52
C GLN A 119 9.35 -1.76 3.60
N ASN A 120 8.10 -2.15 3.30
CA ASN A 120 7.00 -2.08 4.26
C ASN A 120 7.22 -2.92 5.53
N ILE A 121 7.95 -4.05 5.43
CA ILE A 121 8.34 -4.86 6.60
C ILE A 121 9.38 -4.12 7.44
N VAL A 122 10.39 -3.53 6.81
CA VAL A 122 11.42 -2.74 7.50
C VAL A 122 10.80 -1.52 8.17
N ASP A 123 9.94 -0.80 7.46
CA ASP A 123 9.21 0.37 7.95
C ASP A 123 8.28 0.04 9.12
N ALA A 124 7.73 -1.18 9.17
CA ALA A 124 6.92 -1.62 10.30
C ALA A 124 7.73 -1.67 11.60
N ILE A 125 9.01 -2.00 11.53
CA ILE A 125 9.90 -2.09 12.70
C ILE A 125 10.40 -0.69 13.11
N ASN A 126 10.53 0.23 12.15
CA ASN A 126 11.09 1.56 12.38
C ASN A 126 10.13 2.46 13.19
N PRO A 127 10.48 2.85 14.43
CA PRO A 127 9.63 3.74 15.24
C PRO A 127 9.43 5.13 14.61
N LEU A 128 10.43 5.62 13.88
CA LEU A 128 10.35 6.93 13.20
C LEU A 128 9.32 6.93 12.09
N TYR A 129 9.11 5.78 11.43
CA TYR A 129 8.06 5.63 10.43
C TYR A 129 6.67 5.84 11.05
N TRP A 130 6.43 5.29 12.24
CA TRP A 130 5.15 5.47 12.93
C TRP A 130 4.92 6.90 13.39
N LEU A 131 5.98 7.58 13.83
CA LEU A 131 5.92 9.00 14.15
C LEU A 131 5.59 9.83 12.91
N ASP A 132 6.30 9.60 11.80
CA ASP A 132 6.02 10.28 10.52
C ASP A 132 4.57 10.02 10.06
N LEU A 133 4.10 8.77 10.16
CA LEU A 133 2.75 8.39 9.78
C LEU A 133 1.68 9.11 10.61
N VAL A 134 1.84 9.22 11.93
CA VAL A 134 0.88 9.90 12.81
C VAL A 134 0.94 11.41 12.62
N VAL A 135 2.15 11.97 12.52
CA VAL A 135 2.37 13.40 12.36
C VAL A 135 1.84 13.88 11.01
N PHE A 136 2.10 13.14 9.94
CA PHE A 136 1.69 13.48 8.57
C PHE A 136 0.53 12.60 8.06
N LEU A 137 -0.36 12.20 8.96
CA LEU A 137 -1.47 11.30 8.63
C LEU A 137 -2.32 11.79 7.43
N PRO A 138 -2.74 13.07 7.35
CA PRO A 138 -3.50 13.56 6.21
C PRO A 138 -2.75 13.39 4.89
N LYS A 139 -1.44 13.66 4.87
CA LYS A 139 -0.59 13.52 3.68
C LYS A 139 -0.54 12.07 3.21
N HIS A 140 -0.34 11.13 4.14
CA HIS A 140 -0.32 9.69 3.84
C HIS A 140 -1.68 9.19 3.33
N ILE A 141 -2.79 9.67 3.88
CA ILE A 141 -4.14 9.34 3.40
C ILE A 141 -4.35 9.86 1.98
N THR A 142 -3.98 11.12 1.70
CA THR A 142 -4.14 11.69 0.36
C THR A 142 -3.25 11.01 -0.67
N TYR A 143 -2.04 10.60 -0.27
CA TYR A 143 -1.15 9.82 -1.12
C TYR A 143 -1.74 8.45 -1.45
N TYR A 144 -2.32 7.75 -0.46
CA TYR A 144 -3.03 6.49 -0.68
C TYR A 144 -4.23 6.64 -1.64
N LEU A 145 -4.86 7.81 -1.69
CA LEU A 145 -5.96 8.13 -2.61
C LEU A 145 -5.48 8.61 -4.00
N ASN A 146 -4.17 8.52 -4.30
CA ASN A 146 -3.55 9.04 -5.53
C ASN A 146 -3.82 10.54 -5.77
N ILE A 147 -3.99 11.30 -4.68
CA ILE A 147 -4.11 12.76 -4.75
C ILE A 147 -2.69 13.33 -4.64
N PRO A 148 -2.21 14.10 -5.63
CA PRO A 148 -0.84 14.62 -5.60
C PRO A 148 -0.64 15.55 -4.39
N SER A 149 0.43 15.29 -3.65
CA SER A 149 0.81 15.93 -2.38
C SER A 149 0.99 17.45 -2.47
N ASP A 150 1.22 17.98 -3.67
CA ASP A 150 1.46 19.40 -3.92
C ASP A 150 0.18 20.25 -3.95
N LYS A 151 -0.99 19.62 -3.87
CA LYS A 151 -2.26 20.34 -3.83
C LYS A 151 -2.40 21.08 -2.50
N ILE A 152 -2.86 22.34 -2.58
CA ILE A 152 -3.14 23.19 -1.41
C ILE A 152 -4.08 22.52 -0.41
N GLY A 153 -5.01 21.66 -0.90
CA GLY A 153 -5.92 20.89 -0.06
C GLY A 153 -5.22 19.93 0.91
N VAL A 154 -4.06 19.36 0.54
CA VAL A 154 -3.27 18.49 1.42
C VAL A 154 -2.68 19.31 2.57
N LYS A 155 -2.16 20.51 2.27
CA LYS A 155 -1.61 21.43 3.29
C LYS A 155 -2.70 21.92 4.25
N ILE A 156 -3.87 22.28 3.74
CA ILE A 156 -5.02 22.68 4.57
C ILE A 156 -5.46 21.54 5.49
N SER A 157 -5.57 20.31 4.95
CA SER A 157 -5.92 19.13 5.74
C SER A 157 -4.90 18.85 6.85
N GLN A 158 -3.61 19.07 6.57
CA GLN A 158 -2.54 18.96 7.56
C GLN A 158 -2.67 19.99 8.69
N ILE A 159 -3.05 21.24 8.38
CA ILE A 159 -3.27 22.27 9.39
C ILE A 159 -4.49 21.92 10.26
N ILE A 160 -5.59 21.50 9.64
CA ILE A 160 -6.81 21.06 10.36
C ILE A 160 -6.47 19.91 11.31
N TRP A 161 -5.68 18.94 10.87
CA TRP A 161 -5.21 17.82 11.69
C TRP A 161 -4.45 18.29 12.93
N TRP A 162 -3.56 19.26 12.80
CA TRP A 162 -2.83 19.83 13.95
C TRP A 162 -3.74 20.59 14.90
N ILE A 163 -4.71 21.37 14.39
CA ILE A 163 -5.69 22.08 15.22
C ILE A 163 -6.54 21.08 16.01
N LEU A 164 -7.05 20.03 15.34
CA LEU A 164 -7.82 18.97 16.00
C LEU A 164 -7.00 18.25 17.07
N SER A 165 -5.71 17.98 16.80
CA SER A 165 -4.80 17.36 17.75
C SER A 165 -4.60 18.23 19.00
N LEU A 166 -4.47 19.54 18.84
CA LEU A 166 -4.37 20.50 19.95
C LEU A 166 -5.67 20.57 20.76
N ILE A 167 -6.83 20.63 20.09
CA ILE A 167 -8.14 20.62 20.76
C ILE A 167 -8.30 19.33 21.57
N PHE A 168 -7.95 18.17 20.98
CA PHE A 168 -8.03 16.90 21.67
C PHE A 168 -7.11 16.84 22.89
N LEU A 169 -5.92 17.43 22.81
CA LEU A 169 -4.98 17.51 23.94
C LEU A 169 -5.55 18.38 25.07
N LEU A 170 -6.08 19.57 24.75
CA LEU A 170 -6.59 20.54 25.72
C LEU A 170 -7.90 20.10 26.40
N PHE A 171 -8.78 19.43 25.66
CA PHE A 171 -10.11 19.04 26.14
C PHE A 171 -10.26 17.54 26.38
N LYS A 172 -9.14 16.80 26.46
CA LYS A 172 -9.13 15.34 26.60
C LYS A 172 -10.07 14.83 27.69
N ASP A 173 -10.00 15.41 28.88
CA ASP A 173 -10.77 14.94 30.04
C ASP A 173 -12.28 15.18 29.87
N TYR A 174 -12.65 16.31 29.25
CA TYR A 174 -14.05 16.61 28.92
C TYR A 174 -14.60 15.67 27.84
N ILE A 175 -13.80 15.39 26.80
CA ILE A 175 -14.18 14.47 25.71
C ILE A 175 -14.38 13.06 26.26
N ILE A 176 -13.47 12.57 27.12
CA ILE A 176 -13.59 11.24 27.74
C ILE A 176 -14.84 11.17 28.62
N GLN A 177 -15.12 12.19 29.43
CA GLN A 177 -16.33 12.22 30.26
C GLN A 177 -17.60 12.24 29.42
N PHE A 178 -17.63 13.03 28.35
CA PHE A 178 -18.75 13.06 27.40
C PHE A 178 -18.96 11.70 26.71
N LEU A 179 -17.88 11.04 26.29
CA LEU A 179 -17.97 9.70 25.68
C LEU A 179 -18.50 8.66 26.68
N LYS A 180 -18.04 8.70 27.93
CA LYS A 180 -18.54 7.82 28.99
C LYS A 180 -20.03 8.03 29.28
N SER A 181 -20.48 9.29 29.33
CA SER A 181 -21.90 9.60 29.55
C SER A 181 -22.77 9.17 28.37
N LEU A 182 -22.27 9.29 27.14
CA LEU A 182 -22.94 8.81 25.93
C LEU A 182 -23.05 7.28 25.88
N LEU A 183 -21.97 6.57 26.21
CA LEU A 183 -21.92 5.10 26.20
C LEU A 183 -22.51 4.45 27.47
N ARG A 184 -22.90 5.24 28.47
CA ARG A 184 -23.37 4.77 29.79
C ARG A 184 -22.43 3.75 30.45
N ILE A 185 -21.13 3.91 30.25
CA ILE A 185 -20.10 3.08 30.92
C ILE A 185 -19.52 3.94 32.06
N PRO A 186 -19.42 3.43 33.30
CA PRO A 186 -18.86 4.18 34.42
C PRO A 186 -17.39 4.63 34.20
#